data_AF-X0BML3-F1
#
_entry.id   AF-X0BML3-F1
#
_cell.length_a   1.000
_cell.length_b   1.000
_cell.length_c   1.000
_cell.angle_alpha   90.00
_cell.angle_beta   90.00
_cell.angle_gamma   90.00
#
_symmetry.space_group_name_H-M   'P 1'
#
loop_
_entity.id
_entity.type
_entity.pdbx_description
1 polymer ?
#
loop_
_entity_poly.entity_id
_entity_poly.type
_entity_poly.pdbx_seq_one_letter_code
_entity_poly.pdbx_strand_id
1 'polypeptide(L)'
;MGRLEVLVPKLGPGAWDWTLDSKSVEDFENSPIFDAETGFGDNGVFIDISSWTNVTRQVSGRTGGGCVIDGPFAKGDFEVHAGPDNSTDYNPRCLSRDIAPEYGISKLNQTVVDWTLEAKDFFEFDQRVQGGASAESQGYHGGGHLAIGGSLGEMGDMYSSPGDPIFWLHHTNVDRLWDKWQRLDWPARKSDISGPDTQYAYPYDFFGDKEYKNITLAYVMDFGNLLPGRRYVTVEEAMDTQGERLCYTYE
;
A
#
# COMPACT_ATOMS: atom_id res chain seq x y z
N MET A 1 13.92 -0.94 -9.86
CA MET A 1 14.76 0.17 -9.37
C MET A 1 14.86 1.34 -10.35
N GLY A 2 15.28 1.19 -11.61
CA GLY A 2 15.56 2.36 -12.48
C GLY A 2 14.41 3.21 -13.07
N ARG A 3 13.13 3.03 -12.69
CA ARG A 3 12.02 3.85 -13.24
C ARG A 3 11.53 4.96 -12.30
N LEU A 4 11.72 4.84 -10.98
CA LEU A 4 11.26 5.84 -10.01
C LEU A 4 12.19 7.05 -9.95
N GLU A 5 13.51 6.85 -10.09
CA GLU A 5 14.53 7.91 -10.09
C GLU A 5 14.33 8.96 -11.21
N VAL A 6 13.57 8.62 -12.25
CA VAL A 6 13.28 9.52 -13.38
C VAL A 6 12.15 10.49 -13.06
N LEU A 7 11.27 10.17 -12.12
CA LEU A 7 10.05 10.96 -11.84
C LEU A 7 10.22 11.94 -10.68
N VAL A 8 11.06 11.65 -9.68
CA VAL A 8 11.37 12.59 -8.59
C VAL A 8 12.88 12.56 -8.27
N PRO A 9 13.70 13.40 -8.93
CA PRO A 9 15.18 13.33 -8.85
C PRO A 9 15.80 13.60 -7.47
N LYS A 10 15.00 14.05 -6.49
CA LYS A 10 15.45 14.46 -5.14
C LYS A 10 15.07 13.49 -4.03
N LEU A 11 14.23 12.50 -4.30
CA LEU A 11 13.90 11.48 -3.33
C LEU A 11 14.83 10.29 -3.57
N GLY A 12 15.70 10.02 -2.60
CA GLY A 12 16.40 8.74 -2.55
C GLY A 12 15.38 7.58 -2.51
N PRO A 13 15.82 6.34 -2.74
CA PRO A 13 14.95 5.15 -2.73
C PRO A 13 14.48 4.77 -1.31
N GLY A 14 13.89 5.73 -0.59
CA GLY A 14 13.46 5.59 0.79
C GLY A 14 12.03 5.05 0.90
N ALA A 15 11.80 4.19 1.88
CA ALA A 15 10.48 3.87 2.36
C ALA A 15 9.80 5.14 2.94
N TRP A 16 8.48 5.28 2.78
CA TRP A 16 7.72 6.23 3.60
C TRP A 16 7.52 5.60 4.99
N ASP A 17 8.32 6.01 5.98
CA ASP A 17 8.14 5.55 7.36
C ASP A 17 7.04 6.38 8.04
N TRP A 18 5.80 5.92 7.88
CA TRP A 18 4.59 6.62 8.35
C TRP A 18 4.57 6.88 9.85
N THR A 19 5.32 6.07 10.62
CA THR A 19 5.34 6.19 12.08
C THR A 19 5.95 7.52 12.54
N LEU A 20 6.76 8.16 11.68
CA LEU A 20 7.34 9.47 11.93
C LEU A 20 6.32 10.60 11.79
N ASP A 21 5.35 10.42 10.89
CA ASP A 21 4.34 11.42 10.53
C ASP A 21 3.01 11.20 11.27
N SER A 22 2.82 10.04 11.91
CA SER A 22 1.55 9.63 12.51
C SER A 22 1.42 9.95 14.01
N LYS A 23 2.05 11.04 14.47
CA LYS A 23 2.05 11.45 15.89
C LYS A 23 0.92 12.42 16.23
N SER A 24 0.52 13.24 15.26
CA SER A 24 -0.58 14.19 15.37
C SER A 24 -1.13 14.49 13.97
N VAL A 25 -2.30 15.12 13.89
CA VAL A 25 -2.88 15.56 12.60
C VAL A 25 -1.93 16.54 11.91
N GLU A 26 -1.31 17.45 12.66
CA GLU A 26 -0.34 18.41 12.15
C GLU A 26 0.92 17.73 11.60
N ASP A 27 1.45 16.70 12.27
CA ASP A 27 2.62 15.95 11.75
C ASP A 27 2.27 15.20 10.46
N PHE A 28 1.06 14.67 10.36
CA PHE A 28 0.62 13.91 9.20
C PHE A 28 0.41 14.83 8.00
N GLU A 29 -0.34 15.92 8.17
CA GLU A 29 -0.60 16.91 7.12
C GLU A 29 0.69 17.61 6.65
N ASN A 30 1.66 17.80 7.54
CA ASN A 30 2.96 18.39 7.19
C ASN A 30 4.02 17.34 6.81
N SER A 31 3.64 16.09 6.52
CA SER A 31 4.60 15.08 6.10
C SER A 31 5.37 15.57 4.86
N PRO A 32 6.71 15.43 4.82
CA PRO A 32 7.51 15.84 3.66
C PRO A 32 7.11 15.15 2.35
N ILE A 33 6.39 14.02 2.42
CA ILE A 33 5.90 13.35 1.20
C ILE A 33 4.85 14.19 0.46
N PHE A 34 4.17 15.12 1.14
CA PHE A 34 3.15 15.99 0.56
C PHE A 34 3.72 17.32 0.07
N ASP A 35 5.02 17.57 0.25
CA ASP A 35 5.65 18.80 -0.23
C ASP A 35 5.53 18.91 -1.76
N ALA A 36 5.14 20.10 -2.24
CA ALA A 36 4.88 20.32 -3.67
C ALA A 36 6.16 20.33 -4.52
N GLU A 37 7.34 20.63 -3.96
CA GLU A 37 8.58 20.73 -4.75
C GLU A 37 9.47 19.49 -4.63
N THR A 38 9.48 18.90 -3.44
CA THR A 38 10.40 17.82 -3.05
C THR A 38 9.69 16.51 -2.76
N GLY A 39 8.37 16.54 -2.58
CA GLY A 39 7.51 15.38 -2.36
C GLY A 39 6.67 15.01 -3.59
N PHE A 40 5.46 14.53 -3.33
CA PHE A 40 4.51 13.96 -4.29
C PHE A 40 3.27 14.85 -4.49
N GLY A 41 3.32 16.11 -4.05
CA GLY A 41 2.16 17.01 -4.04
C GLY A 41 1.20 16.71 -2.88
N ASP A 42 0.34 17.68 -2.60
CA ASP A 42 -0.54 17.66 -1.44
C ASP A 42 -1.83 16.85 -1.73
N ASN A 43 -2.87 17.11 -0.94
CA ASN A 43 -4.19 16.54 -1.02
C ASN A 43 -4.95 16.93 -2.30
N GLY A 44 -6.04 16.22 -2.54
CA GLY A 44 -7.02 16.59 -3.55
C GLY A 44 -7.95 17.70 -3.07
N VAL A 45 -8.55 18.43 -4.02
CA VAL A 45 -9.62 19.41 -3.70
C VAL A 45 -10.74 18.72 -2.90
N PHE A 46 -11.17 19.31 -1.79
CA PHE A 46 -12.21 18.72 -0.96
C PHE A 46 -13.53 18.51 -1.70
N ILE A 47 -14.10 17.30 -1.59
CA ILE A 47 -15.44 16.95 -2.10
C ILE A 47 -16.31 16.50 -0.94
N ASP A 48 -17.44 17.18 -0.70
CA ASP A 48 -18.42 16.77 0.29
C ASP A 48 -19.31 15.64 -0.23
N ILE A 49 -19.23 14.46 0.41
CA ILE A 49 -20.04 13.26 0.11
C ILE A 49 -21.05 12.95 1.21
N SER A 50 -21.32 13.88 2.13
CA SER A 50 -22.27 13.70 3.23
C SER A 50 -23.68 13.29 2.77
N SER A 51 -24.05 13.66 1.53
CA SER A 51 -25.32 13.31 0.91
C SER A 51 -25.28 12.03 0.06
N TRP A 52 -24.12 11.41 -0.12
CA TRP A 52 -23.96 10.26 -1.00
C TRP A 52 -24.26 8.96 -0.26
N THR A 53 -25.14 8.13 -0.83
CA THR A 53 -25.59 6.88 -0.22
C THR A 53 -24.90 5.64 -0.80
N ASN A 54 -24.09 5.80 -1.86
CA ASN A 54 -23.49 4.73 -2.65
C ASN A 54 -21.96 4.73 -2.61
N VAL A 55 -21.37 5.21 -1.52
CA VAL A 55 -19.92 5.19 -1.31
C VAL A 55 -19.54 3.85 -0.70
N THR A 56 -18.76 3.05 -1.44
CA THR A 56 -18.45 1.65 -1.11
C THR A 56 -17.71 1.50 0.22
N ARG A 57 -16.87 2.49 0.57
CA ARG A 57 -16.13 2.54 1.84
C ARG A 57 -16.05 3.98 2.33
N GLN A 58 -16.72 4.26 3.44
CA GLN A 58 -16.67 5.59 4.07
C GLN A 58 -15.51 5.65 5.06
N VAL A 59 -14.59 6.57 4.81
CA VAL A 59 -13.48 6.89 5.71
C VAL A 59 -13.77 8.24 6.38
N SER A 60 -13.79 8.26 7.71
CA SER A 60 -14.01 9.48 8.50
C SER A 60 -12.78 10.37 8.52
N GLY A 61 -12.97 11.68 8.75
CA GLY A 61 -11.87 12.63 8.93
C GLY A 61 -11.12 12.97 7.64
N ARG A 62 -11.71 12.68 6.48
CA ARG A 62 -11.15 12.98 5.16
C ARG A 62 -11.21 14.48 4.85
N THR A 63 -10.16 15.00 4.22
CA THR A 63 -9.97 16.43 3.93
C THR A 63 -9.82 16.73 2.44
N GLY A 64 -9.95 15.72 1.57
CA GLY A 64 -9.82 15.85 0.12
C GLY A 64 -10.99 15.26 -0.68
N GLY A 65 -10.65 14.59 -1.78
CA GLY A 65 -11.58 13.83 -2.60
C GLY A 65 -11.42 14.05 -4.11
N GLY A 66 -10.95 15.22 -4.51
CA GLY A 66 -10.79 15.64 -5.89
C GLY A 66 -9.37 15.49 -6.41
N CYS A 67 -9.09 16.18 -7.52
CA CYS A 67 -7.76 16.17 -8.13
C CYS A 67 -6.72 16.81 -7.21
N VAL A 68 -5.51 16.25 -7.20
CA VAL A 68 -4.29 16.93 -6.74
C VAL A 68 -4.02 18.12 -7.67
N ILE A 69 -3.69 19.29 -7.10
CA ILE A 69 -3.55 20.55 -7.86
C ILE A 69 -2.15 21.15 -7.83
N ASP A 70 -1.24 20.56 -7.06
CA ASP A 70 0.15 21.00 -6.95
C ASP A 70 1.14 19.84 -6.99
N GLY A 71 2.41 20.21 -7.07
CA GLY A 71 3.53 19.29 -7.18
C GLY A 71 3.59 18.48 -8.47
N PRO A 72 4.51 17.49 -8.53
CA PRO A 72 4.86 16.79 -9.77
C PRO A 72 3.74 15.93 -10.35
N PHE A 73 2.69 15.66 -9.56
CA PHE A 73 1.54 14.83 -9.95
C PHE A 73 0.23 15.63 -10.02
N ALA A 74 0.33 16.95 -10.12
CA ALA A 74 -0.80 17.84 -10.28
C ALA A 74 -1.62 17.54 -11.53
N LYS A 75 -2.91 17.90 -11.47
CA LYS A 75 -3.81 17.91 -12.63
C LYS A 75 -3.21 18.73 -13.78
N GLY A 76 -3.05 18.08 -14.92
CA GLY A 76 -2.51 18.67 -16.16
C GLY A 76 -1.09 18.22 -16.48
N ASP A 77 -0.35 17.78 -15.46
CA ASP A 77 1.01 17.26 -15.60
C ASP A 77 1.06 15.73 -15.44
N PHE A 78 0.11 15.15 -14.70
CA PHE A 78 -0.01 13.71 -14.50
C PHE A 78 -1.45 13.21 -14.66
N GLU A 79 -1.57 11.98 -15.16
CA GLU A 79 -2.85 11.29 -15.34
C GLU A 79 -2.75 9.83 -14.91
N VAL A 80 -3.84 9.34 -14.32
CA VAL A 80 -4.10 7.92 -14.12
C VAL A 80 -4.93 7.42 -15.29
N HIS A 81 -4.55 6.28 -15.88
CA HIS A 81 -5.14 5.78 -17.13
C HIS A 81 -5.95 4.49 -17.01
N ALA A 82 -5.82 3.75 -15.91
CA ALA A 82 -6.55 2.50 -15.65
C ALA A 82 -7.45 2.66 -14.41
N GLY A 83 -8.40 1.74 -14.22
CA GLY A 83 -9.41 1.86 -13.17
C GLY A 83 -10.42 3.00 -13.41
N PRO A 84 -11.21 3.38 -12.40
CA PRO A 84 -11.28 2.75 -11.07
C PRO A 84 -11.80 1.31 -11.14
N ASP A 85 -11.77 0.62 -10.01
CA ASP A 85 -12.12 -0.78 -9.85
C ASP A 85 -11.29 -1.72 -10.75
N ASN A 86 -11.77 -2.95 -10.93
CA ASN A 86 -11.12 -3.99 -11.74
C ASN A 86 -11.28 -3.72 -13.25
N SER A 87 -10.77 -2.58 -13.74
CA SER A 87 -10.80 -2.18 -15.13
C SER A 87 -9.41 -1.82 -15.66
N THR A 88 -9.11 -2.30 -16.87
CA THR A 88 -7.88 -1.97 -17.61
C THR A 88 -8.18 -1.13 -18.86
N ASP A 89 -9.43 -0.69 -19.02
CA ASP A 89 -9.82 0.19 -20.12
C ASP A 89 -9.16 1.56 -19.96
N TYR A 90 -8.80 2.16 -21.08
CA TYR A 90 -8.20 3.49 -21.10
C TYR A 90 -9.21 4.54 -20.59
N ASN A 91 -8.92 5.10 -19.41
CA ASN A 91 -9.76 6.05 -18.71
C ASN A 91 -8.89 7.17 -18.09
N PRO A 92 -8.39 8.13 -18.90
CA PRO A 92 -7.51 9.18 -18.42
C PRO A 92 -8.24 10.15 -17.50
N ARG A 93 -7.69 10.35 -16.31
CA ARG A 93 -8.18 11.29 -15.29
C ARG A 93 -7.02 11.85 -14.49
N CYS A 94 -7.25 12.96 -13.78
CA CYS A 94 -6.30 13.46 -12.79
C CYS A 94 -6.09 12.44 -11.66
N LEU A 95 -4.94 12.49 -10.99
CA LEU A 95 -4.75 11.81 -9.71
C LEU A 95 -5.66 12.44 -8.65
N SER A 96 -6.48 11.65 -7.97
CA SER A 96 -7.27 12.10 -6.81
C SER A 96 -6.68 11.61 -5.49
N ARG A 97 -6.71 12.48 -4.48
CA ARG A 97 -6.37 12.14 -3.08
C ARG A 97 -7.47 12.62 -2.15
N ASP A 98 -7.73 11.84 -1.11
CA ASP A 98 -8.78 12.09 -0.12
C ASP A 98 -8.20 11.84 1.27
N ILE A 99 -7.12 12.57 1.57
CA ILE A 99 -6.29 12.30 2.75
C ILE A 99 -7.15 12.34 4.01
N ALA A 100 -6.98 11.36 4.90
CA ALA A 100 -7.70 11.21 6.15
C ALA A 100 -6.71 11.09 7.33
N PRO A 101 -6.20 12.22 7.87
CA PRO A 101 -5.10 12.22 8.84
C PRO A 101 -5.43 11.45 10.13
N GLU A 102 -6.60 11.68 10.72
CA GLU A 102 -7.03 11.00 11.94
C GLU A 102 -7.12 9.48 11.75
N TYR A 103 -7.61 9.05 10.59
CA TYR A 103 -7.65 7.64 10.23
C TYR A 103 -6.24 7.06 10.11
N GLY A 104 -5.33 7.75 9.39
CA GLY A 104 -3.92 7.37 9.26
C GLY A 104 -3.23 7.20 10.61
N ILE A 105 -3.36 8.18 11.51
CA ILE A 105 -2.78 8.14 12.86
C ILE A 105 -3.24 6.90 13.64
N SER A 106 -4.51 6.50 13.49
CA SER A 106 -5.04 5.32 14.17
C SER A 106 -4.42 4.00 13.70
N LYS A 107 -3.87 3.96 12.48
CA LYS A 107 -3.37 2.73 11.81
C LYS A 107 -1.86 2.68 11.63
N LEU A 108 -1.20 3.82 11.52
CA LEU A 108 0.18 3.95 11.02
C LEU A 108 1.17 4.37 12.13
N ASN A 109 0.85 4.04 13.38
CA ASN A 109 1.68 4.36 14.53
C ASN A 109 2.56 3.17 14.97
N GLN A 110 3.56 3.48 15.81
CA GLN A 110 4.54 2.49 16.28
C GLN A 110 3.90 1.34 17.06
N THR A 111 2.80 1.57 17.80
CA THR A 111 2.11 0.50 18.55
C THR A 111 1.54 -0.56 17.61
N VAL A 112 0.97 -0.16 16.47
CA VAL A 112 0.47 -1.11 15.46
C VAL A 112 1.63 -1.88 14.81
N VAL A 113 2.75 -1.20 14.54
CA VAL A 113 3.96 -1.85 13.99
C VAL A 113 4.52 -2.87 14.97
N ASP A 114 4.74 -2.50 16.23
CA ASP A 114 5.28 -3.38 17.26
C ASP A 114 4.38 -4.60 17.46
N TRP A 115 3.07 -4.38 17.60
CA TRP A 115 2.09 -5.47 17.66
C TRP A 115 2.20 -6.37 16.42
N THR A 116 2.34 -5.82 15.21
CA THR A 116 2.45 -6.67 14.01
C THR A 116 3.73 -7.52 14.01
N LEU A 117 4.87 -6.95 14.44
CA LEU A 117 6.16 -7.65 14.49
C LEU A 117 6.20 -8.79 15.52
N GLU A 118 5.30 -8.79 16.50
CA GLU A 118 5.12 -9.88 17.48
C GLU A 118 4.37 -11.11 16.93
N ALA A 119 3.90 -11.08 15.68
CA ALA A 119 3.22 -12.23 15.06
C ALA A 119 4.10 -13.49 15.10
N LYS A 120 3.48 -14.63 15.44
CA LYS A 120 4.17 -15.89 15.70
C LYS A 120 4.57 -16.63 14.43
N ASP A 121 3.75 -16.51 13.40
CA ASP A 121 3.92 -17.14 12.10
C ASP A 121 3.47 -16.16 10.99
N PHE A 122 3.74 -16.52 9.73
CA PHE A 122 3.40 -15.68 8.59
C PHE A 122 1.89 -15.45 8.46
N PHE A 123 1.07 -16.44 8.83
CA PHE A 123 -0.39 -16.30 8.77
C PHE A 123 -0.87 -15.17 9.69
N GLU A 124 -0.43 -15.19 10.95
CA GLU A 124 -0.75 -14.14 11.91
C GLU A 124 -0.14 -12.80 11.48
N PHE A 125 1.07 -12.80 10.90
CA PHE A 125 1.69 -11.59 10.39
C PHE A 125 0.83 -10.95 9.29
N ASP A 126 0.48 -11.69 8.24
CA ASP A 126 -0.34 -11.18 7.13
C ASP A 126 -1.71 -10.66 7.60
N GLN A 127 -2.37 -11.36 8.54
CA GLN A 127 -3.63 -10.88 9.13
C GLN A 127 -3.48 -9.53 9.83
N ARG A 128 -2.37 -9.30 10.56
CA ARG A 128 -2.10 -8.02 11.24
C ARG A 128 -1.69 -6.92 10.26
N VAL A 129 -0.98 -7.26 9.19
CA VAL A 129 -0.61 -6.32 8.11
C VAL A 129 -1.84 -5.84 7.34
N GLN A 130 -2.64 -6.79 6.83
CA GLN A 130 -3.79 -6.54 5.97
C GLN A 130 -4.98 -6.02 6.77
N GLY A 131 -5.35 -6.73 7.83
CA GLY A 131 -6.58 -6.51 8.58
C GLY A 131 -7.83 -7.09 7.91
N GLY A 132 -8.99 -6.60 8.34
CA GLY A 132 -10.29 -7.10 7.91
C GLY A 132 -10.91 -6.37 6.71
N ALA A 133 -12.20 -6.65 6.45
CA ALA A 133 -12.91 -6.12 5.28
C ALA A 133 -13.45 -4.69 5.45
N SER A 134 -13.58 -4.17 6.68
CA SER A 134 -14.05 -2.80 6.94
C SER A 134 -12.90 -1.83 7.14
N ALA A 135 -13.13 -0.52 7.00
CA ALA A 135 -12.12 0.52 7.23
C ALA A 135 -11.56 0.44 8.67
N GLU A 136 -12.40 0.18 9.66
CA GLU A 136 -12.02 0.12 11.08
C GLU A 136 -11.16 -1.11 11.39
N SER A 137 -11.34 -2.20 10.63
CA SER A 137 -10.61 -3.45 10.83
C SER A 137 -9.28 -3.55 10.10
N GLN A 138 -8.89 -2.54 9.30
CA GLN A 138 -7.63 -2.57 8.54
C GLN A 138 -6.41 -2.58 9.47
N GLY A 139 -5.37 -3.30 9.04
CA GLY A 139 -4.00 -3.20 9.56
C GLY A 139 -3.27 -2.01 8.95
N TYR A 140 -1.94 -1.93 9.09
CA TYR A 140 -1.19 -0.78 8.57
C TYR A 140 -1.16 -0.73 7.02
N HIS A 141 -1.30 -1.86 6.32
CA HIS A 141 -1.31 -1.86 4.85
C HIS A 141 -2.60 -1.19 4.33
N GLY A 142 -3.76 -1.74 4.68
CA GLY A 142 -5.05 -1.12 4.34
C GLY A 142 -5.21 0.26 4.96
N GLY A 143 -4.61 0.47 6.14
CA GLY A 143 -4.53 1.76 6.82
C GLY A 143 -3.83 2.82 5.98
N GLY A 144 -2.69 2.50 5.37
CA GLY A 144 -1.91 3.44 4.55
C GLY A 144 -2.62 3.79 3.25
N HIS A 145 -3.23 2.80 2.60
CA HIS A 145 -4.11 3.00 1.44
C HIS A 145 -5.23 3.98 1.73
N LEU A 146 -6.01 3.73 2.78
CA LEU A 146 -7.16 4.57 3.12
C LEU A 146 -6.78 5.91 3.77
N ALA A 147 -5.60 6.03 4.38
CA ALA A 147 -5.11 7.30 4.91
C ALA A 147 -4.81 8.31 3.80
N ILE A 148 -4.33 7.86 2.64
CA ILE A 148 -4.05 8.72 1.48
C ILE A 148 -5.28 8.83 0.56
N GLY A 149 -5.94 7.70 0.33
CA GLY A 149 -7.01 7.58 -0.64
C GLY A 149 -8.41 7.79 -0.09
N GLY A 150 -8.59 7.84 1.22
CA GLY A 150 -9.89 8.06 1.85
C GLY A 150 -11.01 7.24 1.22
N SER A 151 -12.09 7.92 0.84
CA SER A 151 -13.25 7.28 0.20
C SER A 151 -13.27 7.44 -1.33
N LEU A 152 -12.51 8.39 -1.88
CA LEU A 152 -12.60 8.83 -3.28
C LEU A 152 -11.26 8.90 -4.03
N GLY A 153 -10.16 8.80 -3.30
CA GLY A 153 -8.80 8.92 -3.81
C GLY A 153 -8.26 7.61 -4.38
N GLU A 154 -7.25 7.72 -5.22
CA GLU A 154 -6.70 6.60 -5.99
C GLU A 154 -6.10 5.50 -5.09
N MET A 155 -5.36 5.88 -4.03
CA MET A 155 -4.83 4.93 -3.04
C MET A 155 -5.93 4.12 -2.31
N GLY A 156 -7.18 4.59 -2.32
CA GLY A 156 -8.30 3.91 -1.65
C GLY A 156 -8.91 2.80 -2.51
N ASP A 157 -8.60 2.78 -3.80
CA ASP A 157 -9.04 1.76 -4.74
C ASP A 157 -8.06 0.57 -4.74
N MET A 158 -8.56 -0.61 -4.37
CA MET A 158 -7.73 -1.82 -4.26
C MET A 158 -7.08 -2.24 -5.59
N TYR A 159 -7.71 -1.92 -6.73
CA TYR A 159 -7.23 -2.32 -8.05
C TYR A 159 -6.33 -1.25 -8.68
N SER A 160 -6.68 0.02 -8.49
CA SER A 160 -6.01 1.12 -9.17
C SER A 160 -5.09 1.97 -8.28
N SER A 161 -4.95 1.65 -6.98
CA SER A 161 -4.00 2.28 -6.05
C SER A 161 -2.56 2.45 -6.56
N PRO A 162 -1.97 1.55 -7.38
CA PRO A 162 -0.64 1.80 -7.98
C PRO A 162 -0.56 3.03 -8.90
N GLY A 163 -1.71 3.60 -9.27
CA GLY A 163 -1.82 4.85 -10.02
C GLY A 163 -1.39 6.08 -9.23
N ASP A 164 -1.43 6.05 -7.89
CA ASP A 164 -0.77 7.06 -7.05
C ASP A 164 0.68 6.66 -6.81
N PRO A 165 1.67 7.50 -7.17
CA PRO A 165 3.08 7.18 -6.94
C PRO A 165 3.46 6.94 -5.46
N ILE A 166 2.69 7.46 -4.50
CA ILE A 166 2.88 7.19 -3.06
C ILE A 166 2.74 5.69 -2.74
N PHE A 167 1.98 4.93 -3.55
CA PHE A 167 1.84 3.48 -3.45
C PHE A 167 3.18 2.76 -3.30
N TRP A 168 4.18 3.16 -4.09
CA TRP A 168 5.48 2.49 -4.11
C TRP A 168 6.27 2.74 -2.84
N LEU A 169 6.18 3.94 -2.26
CA LEU A 169 6.81 4.26 -0.99
C LEU A 169 6.10 3.57 0.17
N HIS A 170 4.76 3.46 0.08
CA HIS A 170 3.98 2.69 1.02
C HIS A 170 4.43 1.22 1.02
N HIS A 171 4.40 0.56 -0.14
CA HIS A 171 4.80 -0.85 -0.26
C HIS A 171 6.28 -1.10 0.04
N THR A 172 7.16 -0.12 -0.17
CA THR A 172 8.56 -0.23 0.26
C THR A 172 8.67 -0.30 1.80
N ASN A 173 7.81 0.41 2.54
CA ASN A 173 7.79 0.30 3.99
C ASN A 173 7.11 -1.01 4.47
N VAL A 174 6.09 -1.49 3.75
CA VAL A 174 5.50 -2.82 4.02
C VAL A 174 6.57 -3.91 3.87
N ASP A 175 7.33 -3.90 2.76
CA ASP A 175 8.42 -4.86 2.51
C ASP A 175 9.53 -4.74 3.56
N ARG A 176 9.91 -3.51 3.95
CA ARG A 176 10.86 -3.27 5.04
C ARG A 176 10.41 -3.91 6.35
N LEU A 177 9.13 -3.77 6.72
CA LEU A 177 8.61 -4.35 7.95
C LEU A 177 8.49 -5.88 7.86
N TRP A 178 8.23 -6.43 6.66
CA TRP A 178 8.26 -7.87 6.42
C TRP A 178 9.68 -8.44 6.54
N ASP A 179 10.69 -7.83 5.88
CA ASP A 179 12.09 -8.22 6.05
C ASP A 179 12.50 -8.15 7.52
N LYS A 180 12.16 -7.05 8.22
CA LYS A 180 12.41 -6.93 9.66
C LYS A 180 11.80 -8.09 10.45
N TRP A 181 10.54 -8.45 10.20
CA TRP A 181 9.89 -9.58 10.87
C TRP A 181 10.59 -10.91 10.58
N GLN A 182 11.02 -11.16 9.33
CA GLN A 182 11.76 -12.36 8.98
C GLN A 182 13.13 -12.43 9.69
N ARG A 183 13.83 -11.30 9.78
CA ARG A 183 15.18 -11.22 10.40
C ARG A 183 15.15 -11.40 11.92
N LEU A 184 14.02 -11.13 12.59
CA LEU A 184 13.86 -11.37 14.04
C LEU A 184 13.97 -12.85 14.43
N ASP A 185 13.67 -13.78 13.52
CA ASP A 185 13.83 -15.22 13.74
C ASP A 185 14.29 -15.94 12.47
N TRP A 186 15.52 -15.61 12.06
CA TRP A 186 16.18 -16.21 10.91
C TRP A 186 16.97 -17.47 11.32
N PRO A 187 16.94 -18.57 10.54
CA PRO A 187 16.29 -18.73 9.22
C PRO A 187 14.85 -19.25 9.28
N ALA A 188 14.25 -19.45 10.46
CA ALA A 188 12.93 -20.08 10.59
C ALA A 188 11.86 -19.34 9.76
N ARG A 189 11.82 -18.00 9.86
CA ARG A 189 10.88 -17.14 9.13
C ARG A 189 11.24 -16.90 7.66
N LYS A 190 12.41 -17.34 7.18
CA LYS A 190 12.75 -17.28 5.75
C LYS A 190 11.77 -18.10 4.92
N SER A 191 11.39 -19.27 5.43
CA SER A 191 10.52 -20.22 4.73
C SER A 191 9.08 -20.23 5.24
N ASP A 192 8.75 -19.35 6.19
CA ASP A 192 7.42 -19.29 6.79
C ASP A 192 6.47 -18.54 5.84
N ILE A 193 5.51 -19.28 5.31
CA ILE A 193 4.49 -18.79 4.39
C ILE A 193 3.17 -19.51 4.69
N SER A 194 2.06 -18.86 4.35
CA SER A 194 0.74 -19.45 4.43
C SER A 194 -0.21 -18.70 3.50
N GLY A 195 -1.45 -19.16 3.44
CA GLY A 195 -2.54 -18.45 2.79
C GLY A 195 -3.00 -19.10 1.48
N PRO A 196 -4.24 -18.81 1.09
CA PRO A 196 -4.83 -19.29 -0.15
C PRO A 196 -4.29 -18.52 -1.35
N ASP A 197 -4.26 -19.16 -2.52
CA ASP A 197 -4.05 -18.51 -3.82
C ASP A 197 -5.24 -17.66 -4.28
N THR A 198 -6.34 -17.69 -3.52
CA THR A 198 -7.63 -17.08 -3.87
C THR A 198 -8.03 -16.05 -2.83
N GLN A 199 -8.34 -14.83 -3.29
CA GLN A 199 -8.69 -13.71 -2.43
C GLN A 199 -9.92 -14.00 -1.55
N TYR A 200 -9.77 -13.77 -0.23
CA TYR A 200 -10.78 -13.98 0.81
C TYR A 200 -11.26 -15.43 0.98
N ALA A 201 -10.55 -16.42 0.43
CA ALA A 201 -10.81 -17.82 0.76
C ALA A 201 -10.37 -18.13 2.20
N TYR A 202 -10.69 -19.33 2.67
CA TYR A 202 -10.31 -19.78 4.01
C TYR A 202 -8.79 -19.63 4.21
N PRO A 203 -8.35 -19.14 5.37
CA PRO A 203 -9.12 -18.88 6.60
C PRO A 203 -9.67 -17.45 6.76
N TYR A 204 -9.67 -16.61 5.71
CA TYR A 204 -10.16 -15.23 5.80
C TYR A 204 -11.70 -15.18 5.74
N ASP A 205 -12.31 -15.86 4.77
CA ASP A 205 -13.76 -16.12 4.60
C ASP A 205 -14.72 -14.93 4.81
N PHE A 206 -14.28 -13.69 4.59
CA PHE A 206 -15.11 -12.50 4.81
C PHE A 206 -16.39 -12.46 3.95
N PHE A 207 -16.40 -13.19 2.83
CA PHE A 207 -17.50 -13.20 1.86
C PHE A 207 -17.99 -14.62 1.54
N GLY A 208 -17.83 -15.53 2.50
CA GLY A 208 -18.20 -16.93 2.38
C GLY A 208 -17.14 -17.81 1.73
N ASP A 209 -17.40 -19.12 1.75
CA ASP A 209 -16.47 -20.15 1.32
C ASP A 209 -16.12 -20.04 -0.16
N LYS A 210 -14.83 -20.14 -0.47
CA LYS A 210 -14.29 -20.17 -1.83
C LYS A 210 -13.35 -21.35 -2.00
N GLU A 211 -13.30 -21.92 -3.20
CA GLU A 211 -12.28 -22.92 -3.54
C GLU A 211 -10.90 -22.24 -3.61
N TYR A 212 -9.87 -22.90 -3.08
CA TYR A 212 -8.50 -22.39 -3.07
C TYR A 212 -7.48 -23.51 -2.96
N LYS A 213 -6.22 -23.17 -3.21
CA LYS A 213 -5.05 -23.98 -2.87
C LYS A 213 -4.13 -23.18 -1.97
N ASN A 214 -3.47 -23.86 -1.03
CA ASN A 214 -2.44 -23.22 -0.24
C ASN A 214 -1.22 -22.93 -1.11
N ILE A 215 -0.70 -21.71 -1.00
CA ILE A 215 0.56 -21.32 -1.61
C ILE A 215 1.70 -22.10 -0.95
N THR A 216 2.68 -22.48 -1.77
CA THR A 216 3.94 -23.10 -1.31
C THR A 216 5.12 -22.26 -1.80
N LEU A 217 6.33 -22.50 -1.28
CA LEU A 217 7.54 -21.81 -1.75
C LEU A 217 7.79 -22.01 -3.26
N ALA A 218 7.33 -23.15 -3.80
CA ALA A 218 7.42 -23.47 -5.22
C ALA A 218 6.34 -22.79 -6.09
N TYR A 219 5.38 -22.08 -5.49
CA TYR A 219 4.36 -21.36 -6.24
C TYR A 219 5.00 -20.30 -7.13
N VAL A 220 4.57 -20.26 -8.40
CA VAL A 220 5.13 -19.36 -9.42
C VAL A 220 4.23 -18.13 -9.55
N MET A 221 4.77 -16.96 -9.23
CA MET A 221 4.16 -15.67 -9.50
C MET A 221 4.47 -15.22 -10.93
N ASP A 222 3.43 -14.81 -11.67
CA ASP A 222 3.54 -14.30 -13.04
C ASP A 222 3.36 -12.77 -13.06
N PHE A 223 4.45 -12.04 -13.29
CA PHE A 223 4.48 -10.58 -13.40
C PHE A 223 4.17 -10.06 -14.81
N GLY A 224 3.84 -10.95 -15.75
CA GLY A 224 3.47 -10.60 -17.11
C GLY A 224 4.49 -9.66 -17.78
N ASN A 225 3.99 -8.54 -18.29
CA ASN A 225 4.79 -7.54 -18.99
C ASN A 225 5.49 -6.54 -18.05
N LEU A 226 5.27 -6.61 -16.72
CA LEU A 226 5.93 -5.73 -15.77
C LEU A 226 7.43 -6.07 -15.65
N LEU A 227 7.79 -7.34 -15.82
CA LEU A 227 9.16 -7.84 -15.74
C LEU A 227 9.55 -8.58 -17.04
N PRO A 228 9.78 -7.88 -18.17
CA PRO A 228 9.94 -8.51 -19.49
C PRO A 228 11.18 -9.41 -19.66
N GLY A 229 12.07 -9.52 -18.68
CA GLY A 229 13.17 -10.51 -18.64
C GLY A 229 13.13 -11.46 -17.44
N ARG A 230 12.08 -11.35 -16.60
CA ARG A 230 11.98 -11.96 -15.27
C ARG A 230 10.50 -12.22 -14.91
N ARG A 231 9.71 -12.65 -15.89
CA ARG A 231 8.25 -12.77 -15.81
C ARG A 231 7.79 -13.70 -14.68
N TYR A 232 8.45 -14.84 -14.54
CA TYR A 232 8.12 -15.84 -13.55
C TYR A 232 9.11 -15.78 -12.40
N VAL A 233 8.60 -15.73 -11.17
CA VAL A 233 9.38 -15.73 -9.93
C VAL A 233 8.69 -16.65 -8.95
N THR A 234 9.40 -17.60 -8.36
CA THR A 234 8.82 -18.41 -7.29
C THR A 234 8.72 -17.60 -6.00
N VAL A 235 7.83 -18.00 -5.09
CA VAL A 235 7.80 -17.41 -3.75
C VAL A 235 9.16 -17.56 -3.07
N GLU A 236 9.81 -18.74 -3.19
CA GLU A 236 11.15 -19.01 -2.65
C GLU A 236 12.19 -17.97 -3.08
N GLU A 237 12.20 -17.57 -4.36
CA GLU A 237 13.12 -16.57 -4.90
C GLU A 237 12.90 -15.17 -4.32
N ALA A 238 11.71 -14.88 -3.80
CA ALA A 238 11.34 -13.59 -3.22
C ALA A 238 11.50 -13.52 -1.69
N MET A 239 11.77 -14.65 -1.01
CA MET A 239 11.79 -14.70 0.46
C MET A 239 13.03 -14.09 1.13
N ASP A 240 14.03 -13.66 0.36
CA ASP A 240 15.29 -13.12 0.90
C ASP A 240 15.74 -11.91 0.10
N THR A 241 15.51 -10.72 0.67
CA THR A 241 15.96 -9.42 0.15
C THR A 241 17.46 -9.41 -0.17
N GLN A 242 18.27 -10.10 0.64
CA GLN A 242 19.73 -10.21 0.51
C GLN A 242 20.17 -11.43 -0.29
N GLY A 243 19.24 -12.25 -0.75
CA GLY A 243 19.51 -13.40 -1.61
C GLY A 243 19.97 -12.99 -3.01
N GLU A 244 20.51 -13.95 -3.77
CA GLU A 244 21.02 -13.72 -5.13
C GLU A 244 19.99 -13.08 -6.07
N ARG A 245 18.70 -13.33 -5.82
CA ARG A 245 17.60 -12.84 -6.65
C ARG A 245 17.41 -11.33 -6.54
N LEU A 246 17.35 -10.82 -5.30
CA LEU A 246 16.88 -9.48 -4.96
C LEU A 246 18.05 -8.53 -4.67
N CYS A 247 19.02 -8.97 -3.86
CA CYS A 247 20.28 -8.28 -3.58
C CYS A 247 20.11 -6.81 -3.13
N TYR A 248 19.25 -6.58 -2.13
CA TYR A 248 19.11 -5.28 -1.47
C TYR A 248 18.95 -5.43 0.05
N THR A 249 19.13 -4.32 0.77
CA THR A 249 18.90 -4.20 2.22
C THR A 249 18.10 -2.94 2.51
N TYR A 250 17.43 -2.92 3.65
CA TYR A 250 16.89 -1.71 4.25
C TYR A 250 17.88 -1.14 5.28
N GLU A 251 17.95 0.19 5.36
CA GLU A 251 18.66 0.91 6.43
C GLU A 251 17.75 1.12 7.66
#